data_AF-A0A7J4GU10-F1
#
_entry.id   AF-A0A7J4GU10-F1
#
_cell.length_a   1.000
_cell.length_b   1.000
_cell.length_c   1.000
_cell.angle_alpha   90.00
_cell.angle_beta   90.00
_cell.angle_gamma   90.00
#
_symmetry.space_group_name_H-M   'P 1'
#
loop_
_entity.id
_entity.type
_entity.pdbx_description
1 polymer ?
#
loop_
_entity_poly.entity_id
_entity_poly.type
_entity_poly.pdbx_seq_one_letter_code
_entity_poly.pdbx_strand_id
1 'polypeptide(L)'
;MSLLDDLDVAILSFVSDFPNSTITSCAKELYNPQDTETLQKKDTMLRHRYKALVSEELLEKSAEERKSKYKINAERIKFGNAKDLGTTKIIPDYIKNDFCIAIFMDDGFVVKSLDKLEHKWNFSN
;
A
#
# COMPACT_ATOMS: atom_id res chain seq x y z
N MET A 1 10.63 -10.10 10.64
CA MET A 1 9.26 -9.72 10.23
C MET A 1 9.19 -8.21 10.18
N SER A 2 9.19 -7.63 8.99
CA SER A 2 8.80 -6.22 8.85
C SER A 2 7.28 -6.18 9.01
N LEU A 3 6.80 -5.73 10.16
CA LEU A 3 5.38 -5.49 10.37
C LEU A 3 4.96 -4.41 9.36
N LEU A 4 4.08 -4.74 8.40
CA LEU A 4 3.58 -3.75 7.44
C LEU A 4 2.97 -2.58 8.21
N ASP A 5 3.56 -1.40 8.02
CA ASP A 5 3.11 -0.18 8.69
C ASP A 5 2.08 0.58 7.83
N ASP A 6 1.56 1.68 8.38
CA ASP A 6 0.54 2.46 7.70
C ASP A 6 1.06 3.08 6.38
N LEU A 7 2.37 3.32 6.26
CA LEU A 7 2.97 3.82 5.03
C LEU A 7 3.01 2.73 3.96
N ASP A 8 3.38 1.51 4.33
CA ASP A 8 3.37 0.37 3.42
C ASP A 8 1.96 0.13 2.87
N VAL A 9 0.94 0.20 3.75
CA VAL A 9 -0.47 0.12 3.33
C VAL A 9 -0.84 1.25 2.38
N ALA A 10 -0.45 2.49 2.67
CA ALA A 10 -0.73 3.63 1.80
C ALA A 10 -0.08 3.49 0.41
N ILE A 11 1.15 2.94 0.34
CA ILE A 11 1.81 2.62 -0.93
C ILE A 11 1.02 1.58 -1.72
N LEU A 12 0.59 0.49 -1.06
CA LEU A 12 -0.17 -0.58 -1.72
C LEU A 12 -1.52 -0.08 -2.23
N SER A 13 -2.24 0.73 -1.46
CA SER A 13 -3.47 1.38 -1.89
C SER A 13 -3.23 2.29 -3.09
N PHE A 14 -2.21 3.15 -3.03
CA PHE A 14 -1.86 4.03 -4.15
C PHE A 14 -1.54 3.25 -5.44
N VAL A 15 -0.75 2.18 -5.35
CA VAL A 15 -0.39 1.38 -6.53
C VAL A 15 -1.58 0.59 -7.07
N SER A 16 -2.53 0.21 -6.22
CA SER A 16 -3.79 -0.43 -6.63
C SER A 16 -4.65 0.53 -7.46
N ASP A 17 -4.81 1.77 -7.01
CA ASP A 17 -5.62 2.79 -7.69
C ASP A 17 -4.94 3.32 -8.95
N PHE A 18 -3.60 3.39 -8.93
CA PHE A 18 -2.77 3.88 -10.03
C PHE A 18 -1.77 2.81 -10.48
N PRO A 19 -2.22 1.74 -11.15
CA PRO A 19 -1.33 0.70 -11.64
C PRO A 19 -0.37 1.30 -12.68
N ASN A 20 0.87 0.80 -12.70
CA ASN A 20 1.95 1.32 -13.53
C ASN A 20 2.41 2.75 -13.18
N SER A 21 2.06 3.23 -11.99
CA SER A 21 2.60 4.49 -11.45
C SER A 21 4.08 4.37 -11.09
N THR A 22 4.70 5.53 -10.88
CA THR A 22 6.10 5.63 -10.45
C THR A 22 6.20 5.97 -8.97
N ILE A 23 7.33 5.65 -8.36
CA ILE A 23 7.64 6.06 -6.97
C ILE A 23 7.49 7.58 -6.79
N THR A 24 7.92 8.35 -7.79
CA THR A 24 7.81 9.82 -7.75
C THR A 24 6.36 10.30 -7.76
N SER A 25 5.48 9.62 -8.50
CA SER A 25 4.04 9.92 -8.47
C SER A 25 3.46 9.67 -7.08
N CYS A 26 3.81 8.53 -6.48
CA CYS A 26 3.41 8.18 -5.12
C CYS A 26 3.92 9.21 -4.08
N ALA A 27 5.17 9.66 -4.22
CA ALA A 27 5.74 10.69 -3.35
C ALA A 27 4.97 12.02 -3.43
N LYS A 28 4.52 12.41 -4.63
CA LYS A 28 3.73 13.61 -4.84
C LYS A 28 2.35 13.50 -4.20
N GLU A 29 1.69 12.36 -4.37
CA GLU A 29 0.36 12.12 -3.81
C GLU A 29 0.37 12.07 -2.28
N LEU A 30 1.27 11.28 -1.69
CA LEU A 30 1.29 11.04 -0.25
C LEU A 30 1.79 12.23 0.58
N TYR A 31 2.66 13.07 0.01
CA TYR A 31 3.36 14.12 0.78
C TYR A 31 3.16 15.54 0.26
N ASN A 32 2.55 15.73 -0.92
CA ASN A 32 2.37 17.03 -1.57
C ASN A 32 3.58 18.00 -1.42
N PRO A 33 4.79 17.57 -1.82
CA PRO A 33 6.01 18.34 -1.61
C PRO A 33 5.97 19.65 -2.38
N GLN A 34 6.31 20.76 -1.72
CA GLN A 34 6.28 22.11 -2.30
C GLN A 34 7.59 22.46 -3.04
N ASP A 35 8.64 21.68 -2.83
CA ASP A 35 9.98 21.92 -3.38
C ASP A 35 10.65 20.61 -3.85
N THR A 36 11.70 20.76 -4.65
CA THR A 36 12.43 19.63 -5.27
C THR A 36 13.25 18.82 -4.27
N GLU A 37 13.77 19.44 -3.21
CA GLU A 37 14.59 18.76 -2.20
C GLU A 37 13.72 17.82 -1.35
N THR A 38 12.58 18.30 -0.88
CA THR A 38 11.59 17.50 -0.16
C THR A 38 11.11 16.35 -1.03
N LEU A 39 10.82 16.59 -2.31
CA LEU A 39 10.44 15.54 -3.25
C LEU A 39 11.52 14.46 -3.38
N GLN A 40 12.79 14.84 -3.56
CA GLN A 40 13.90 13.88 -3.67
C GLN A 40 14.09 13.04 -2.41
N LYS A 41 13.95 13.68 -1.23
CA LYS A 41 14.03 12.98 0.06
C LYS A 41 12.92 11.94 0.21
N LYS A 42 11.67 12.32 -0.11
CA LYS A 42 10.52 11.41 -0.05
C LYS A 42 10.60 10.30 -1.10
N ASP A 43 11.02 10.60 -2.33
CA ASP A 43 11.23 9.60 -3.40
C ASP A 43 12.26 8.56 -2.98
N THR A 44 13.39 8.99 -2.42
CA THR A 44 14.46 8.09 -1.94
C THR A 44 13.96 7.17 -0.83
N MET A 45 13.23 7.72 0.14
CA MET A 45 12.64 6.94 1.22
C MET A 45 11.64 5.90 0.69
N LEU A 46 10.72 6.31 -0.19
CA LEU A 46 9.75 5.40 -0.80
C LEU A 46 10.45 4.32 -1.65
N ARG A 47 11.57 4.63 -2.31
CA ARG A 47 12.34 3.64 -3.06
C ARG A 47 12.83 2.48 -2.19
N HIS A 48 13.19 2.74 -0.93
CA HIS A 48 13.53 1.67 0.02
C HIS A 48 12.30 0.82 0.36
N ARG A 49 11.14 1.44 0.60
CA ARG A 49 9.87 0.74 0.87
C ARG A 49 9.40 -0.11 -0.30
N TYR A 50 9.40 0.44 -1.51
CA TYR A 50 9.05 -0.28 -2.74
C TYR A 50 9.95 -1.50 -2.97
N LYS A 51 11.26 -1.38 -2.72
CA LYS A 51 12.17 -2.53 -2.82
C LYS A 51 11.80 -3.64 -1.83
N ALA A 52 11.46 -3.28 -0.59
CA ALA A 52 11.01 -4.26 0.40
C ALA A 52 9.70 -4.92 -0.05
N LEU A 53 8.70 -4.15 -0.47
CA LEU A 53 7.41 -4.68 -0.95
C LEU A 53 7.54 -5.58 -2.19
N VAL A 54 8.49 -5.30 -3.09
CA VAL A 54 8.82 -6.19 -4.21
C VAL A 54 9.49 -7.48 -3.74
N SER A 55 10.41 -7.39 -2.76
CA SER A 55 11.07 -8.56 -2.19
C SER A 55 10.11 -9.49 -1.45
N GLU A 56 9.05 -8.93 -0.87
CA GLU A 56 7.96 -9.67 -0.21
C GLU A 56 6.84 -10.09 -1.20
N GLU A 57 7.07 -9.92 -2.51
CA GLU A 57 6.13 -10.25 -3.60
C GLU A 57 4.76 -9.56 -3.52
N LEU A 58 4.65 -8.47 -2.74
CA LEU A 58 3.44 -7.66 -2.62
C LEU A 58 3.28 -6.69 -3.79
N LEU A 59 4.40 -6.22 -4.34
CA LEU A 59 4.46 -5.43 -5.56
C LEU A 59 5.21 -6.18 -6.65
N GLU A 60 4.69 -6.09 -7.87
CA GLU A 60 5.36 -6.57 -9.06
C GLU A 60 5.95 -5.37 -9.80
N LYS A 61 7.26 -5.45 -10.07
CA LYS A 61 7.98 -4.44 -10.82
C LYS A 61 8.06 -4.86 -12.29
N SER A 62 7.60 -4.00 -13.20
CA SER A 62 7.86 -4.21 -14.63
C SER A 62 9.30 -3.87 -14.97
N ALA A 63 9.99 -4.79 -15.65
CA ALA A 63 11.40 -4.68 -16.03
C ALA A 63 11.63 -3.98 -17.38
N GLU A 64 10.58 -3.67 -18.13
CA GLU A 64 10.68 -3.35 -19.57
C GLU A 64 10.92 -1.87 -19.88
N GLU A 65 10.86 -0.95 -18.90
CA GLU A 65 10.95 0.49 -19.17
C GLU A 65 12.08 1.21 -18.41
N ARG A 66 12.57 2.31 -19.00
CA ARG A 66 13.54 3.25 -18.38
C ARG A 66 13.06 3.78 -17.01
N LYS A 67 11.76 3.75 -16.74
CA LYS A 67 11.14 4.05 -15.45
C LYS A 67 10.52 2.77 -14.90
N SER A 68 10.88 2.41 -13.68
CA SER A 68 10.26 1.27 -12.99
C SER A 68 8.79 1.57 -12.71
N LYS A 69 7.91 0.74 -13.29
CA LYS A 69 6.47 0.74 -13.07
C LYS A 69 6.12 -0.36 -12.09
N TYR A 70 5.13 -0.12 -11.23
CA TYR A 70 4.70 -1.06 -10.20
C TYR A 70 3.21 -1.36 -10.31
N LYS A 71 2.85 -2.59 -9.99
CA LYS A 71 1.47 -3.05 -9.80
C LYS A 71 1.40 -3.92 -8.54
N ILE A 72 0.23 -4.02 -7.94
CA ILE A 72 0.00 -4.96 -6.84
C ILE A 72 0.06 -6.40 -7.35
N ASN A 73 0.49 -7.33 -6.49
CA ASN A 73 0.28 -8.74 -6.73
C ASN A 73 -1.16 -9.10 -6.32
N ALA A 74 -2.02 -9.37 -7.31
CA ALA A 74 -3.43 -9.67 -7.09
C ALA A 74 -3.70 -11.02 -6.38
N GLU A 75 -2.70 -11.91 -6.33
CA GLU A 75 -2.81 -13.15 -5.56
C GLU A 75 -2.59 -12.90 -4.07
N ARG A 76 -1.69 -11.96 -3.74
CA ARG A 76 -1.36 -11.61 -2.35
C ARG A 76 -2.16 -10.45 -1.79
N ILE A 77 -2.77 -9.61 -2.62
CA ILE A 77 -3.48 -8.40 -2.18
C ILE A 77 -4.91 -8.40 -2.68
N LYS A 78 -5.86 -8.18 -1.77
CA LYS A 78 -7.27 -8.02 -2.08
C LYS A 78 -7.83 -6.77 -1.40
N PHE A 79 -8.67 -6.04 -2.12
CA PHE A 79 -9.41 -4.91 -1.60
C PHE A 79 -10.90 -5.24 -1.56
N GLY A 80 -11.60 -4.71 -0.56
CA GLY A 80 -13.03 -4.92 -0.40
C GLY A 80 -13.50 -4.68 1.02
N ASN A 81 -14.81 -4.74 1.22
CA ASN A 81 -15.35 -4.75 2.59
C ASN A 81 -14.83 -5.98 3.31
N ALA A 82 -14.56 -5.85 4.60
CA ALA A 82 -13.98 -6.96 5.36
C ALA A 82 -14.80 -8.26 5.21
N LYS A 83 -16.14 -8.18 5.27
CA LYS A 83 -17.07 -9.30 5.05
C LYS A 83 -16.92 -10.03 3.70
N ASP A 84 -16.45 -9.35 2.67
CA ASP A 84 -16.39 -9.82 1.29
C ASP A 84 -14.99 -10.35 0.92
N LEU A 85 -13.99 -10.16 1.79
CA LEU A 85 -12.58 -10.58 1.54
C LEU A 85 -12.36 -12.10 1.62
N GLY A 86 -13.42 -12.90 1.78
CA GLY A 86 -13.39 -14.37 1.65
C GLY A 86 -12.54 -15.09 2.68
N THR A 87 -12.23 -14.47 3.82
CA THR A 87 -11.38 -15.08 4.85
C THR A 87 -12.21 -16.01 5.73
N THR A 88 -11.73 -17.22 5.99
CA THR A 88 -12.38 -18.19 6.92
C THR A 88 -12.17 -17.84 8.40
N LYS A 89 -11.44 -16.77 8.71
CA LYS A 89 -11.19 -16.33 10.10
C LYS A 89 -12.16 -15.22 10.52
N ILE A 90 -12.32 -15.10 11.84
CA ILE A 90 -13.18 -14.12 12.50
C ILE A 90 -12.67 -12.72 12.18
N ILE A 91 -13.39 -12.00 11.33
CA ILE A 91 -13.21 -10.57 11.11
C ILE A 91 -13.83 -9.86 12.32
N PRO A 92 -13.08 -8.99 13.02
CA PRO A 92 -13.64 -8.23 14.13
C PRO A 92 -14.84 -7.39 13.68
N ASP A 93 -15.93 -7.41 14.46
CA ASP A 93 -17.17 -6.70 14.11
C ASP A 93 -16.96 -5.20 13.86
N TYR A 94 -15.95 -4.60 14.50
CA TYR A 94 -15.63 -3.18 14.41
C TYR A 94 -14.99 -2.73 13.07
N ILE A 95 -14.65 -3.65 12.16
CA ILE A 95 -14.20 -3.35 10.78
C ILE A 95 -15.07 -4.02 9.71
N LYS A 96 -16.16 -4.69 10.12
CA LYS A 96 -16.97 -5.54 9.22
C LYS A 96 -17.53 -4.80 8.01
N ASN A 97 -17.83 -3.51 8.19
CA ASN A 97 -18.38 -2.62 7.16
C ASN A 97 -17.33 -1.66 6.58
N ASP A 98 -16.09 -1.68 7.08
CA ASP A 98 -15.03 -0.80 6.60
C ASP A 98 -14.47 -1.32 5.27
N PHE A 99 -14.08 -0.40 4.39
CA PHE A 99 -13.29 -0.77 3.22
C PHE A 99 -11.86 -1.13 3.67
N CYS A 100 -11.42 -2.33 3.31
CA CYS A 100 -10.20 -2.92 3.83
C CYS A 100 -9.26 -3.39 2.73
N ILE A 101 -7.98 -3.44 3.07
CA ILE A 101 -6.96 -4.20 2.34
C ILE A 101 -6.66 -5.48 3.12
N ALA A 102 -6.74 -6.63 2.45
CA ALA A 102 -6.23 -7.91 2.91
C ALA A 102 -4.91 -8.22 2.21
N ILE A 103 -3.91 -8.56 3.00
CA ILE A 103 -2.56 -8.89 2.54
C ILE A 103 -2.24 -10.31 3.00
N PHE A 104 -2.08 -11.21 2.05
CA PHE A 104 -1.79 -12.63 2.25
C PHE A 104 -0.27 -12.85 2.21
N MET A 105 0.28 -13.32 3.33
CA MET A 105 1.69 -13.68 3.50
C MET A 105 1.80 -15.19 3.71
N ASP A 106 2.99 -15.75 3.59
CA ASP A 106 3.20 -17.20 3.66
C ASP A 106 2.85 -17.78 5.04
N ASP A 107 2.92 -16.97 6.09
CA ASP A 107 2.68 -17.33 7.49
C ASP A 107 1.32 -16.87 8.03
N GLY A 108 0.51 -16.19 7.21
CA GLY A 108 -0.77 -15.67 7.64
C GLY A 108 -1.35 -14.59 6.74
N PHE A 109 -2.27 -13.80 7.27
CA PHE A 109 -2.79 -12.65 6.55
C PHE A 109 -3.02 -11.48 7.50
N VAL A 110 -2.97 -10.28 6.95
CA VAL A 110 -3.19 -9.02 7.65
C VAL A 110 -4.35 -8.30 6.99
N VAL A 111 -5.30 -7.81 7.81
CA VAL A 111 -6.38 -6.93 7.34
C VAL A 111 -6.21 -5.57 7.98
N LYS A 112 -6.23 -4.52 7.15
CA LYS A 112 -6.15 -3.12 7.58
C LYS A 112 -7.35 -2.36 7.01
N SER A 113 -8.04 -1.61 7.86
CA SER A 113 -9.12 -0.70 7.46
C SER A 113 -8.51 0.54 6.82
N LEU A 114 -8.88 0.79 5.56
CA LEU A 114 -8.46 1.96 4.81
C LEU A 114 -9.20 3.21 5.28
N ASP A 115 -10.47 3.08 5.65
CA ASP A 115 -11.27 4.17 6.21
C ASP A 115 -10.64 4.74 7.49
N LYS A 116 -10.12 3.86 8.36
CA LYS A 116 -9.43 4.28 9.59
C LYS A 116 -8.08 4.93 9.31
N LEU A 117 -7.39 4.46 8.28
CA LEU A 117 -6.10 5.01 7.86
C LEU A 117 -6.30 6.41 7.27
N GLU A 118 -7.35 6.61 6.46
CA GLU A 118 -7.77 7.92 5.96
C GLU A 118 -8.13 8.86 7.12
N HIS A 119 -8.97 8.41 8.06
CA HIS A 119 -9.32 9.21 9.24
C HIS A 119 -8.07 9.65 10.01
N LYS A 120 -7.14 8.73 10.28
CA LYS A 120 -5.89 9.06 10.99
C LYS A 120 -5.06 10.10 10.25
N TRP A 121 -4.99 10.01 8.92
CA TRP A 121 -4.26 10.98 8.10
C TRP A 121 -4.94 12.35 8.08
N ASN A 122 -6.26 12.38 7.98
CA ASN A 122 -7.06 13.62 7.99
C ASN A 122 -7.05 14.32 9.34
N PHE A 123 -6.85 13.60 10.45
CA PHE A 123 -6.67 14.18 11.79
C PHE A 123 -5.22 14.55 12.12
N SER A 124 -4.25 14.20 11.27
CA SER A 124 -2.82 14.51 11.47
C SER A 124 -2.32 15.71 10.65
N ASN A 125 -3.21 16.36 9.88
CA ASN A 125 -2.99 17.62 9.18
C ASN A 125 -3.74 18.76 9.87
#